data_AF-X1F2U2-F1
#
_entry.id   AF-X1F2U2-F1
#
_cell.length_a   1.000
_cell.length_b   1.000
_cell.length_c   1.000
_cell.angle_alpha   90.00
_cell.angle_beta   90.00
_cell.angle_gamma   90.00
#
_symmetry.space_group_name_H-M   'P 1'
#
loop_
_entity.id
_entity.type
_entity.pdbx_description
1 polymer ?
#
loop_
_entity_poly.entity_id
_entity_poly.type
_entity_poly.pdbx_seq_one_letter_code
_entity_poly.pdbx_strand_id
1 'polypeptide(L)' 'MSRKVCVIGVGHTDFNSITPDIQWKDIMYEACKKAYMDAGIDARKDIDIMKNVIIKH' A
#
# COMPACT_ATOMS: atom_id res chain seq x y z
N MET A 1 14.89 16.49 -19.32
CA MET A 1 13.47 16.15 -19.12
C MET A 1 13.19 16.01 -17.63
N SER A 2 12.10 16.59 -17.10
CA SER A 2 11.63 16.30 -15.74
C SER A 2 10.54 15.22 -15.78
N ARG A 3 10.59 14.27 -14.84
CA ARG A 3 9.59 13.21 -14.72
C ARG A 3 8.46 13.74 -13.84
N LYS A 4 7.23 13.74 -14.37
CA LYS A 4 6.03 14.14 -13.61
C LYS A 4 5.61 12.98 -12.69
N VAL A 5 5.32 13.30 -11.44
CA VAL A 5 4.94 12.33 -10.41
C VAL A 5 3.66 12.81 -9.75
N CYS A 6 2.72 11.91 -9.49
CA CYS A 6 1.51 12.15 -8.72
C CYS A 6 1.20 10.96 -7.81
N VAL A 7 0.42 11.21 -6.76
CA VAL A 7 -0.21 10.16 -5.94
C VAL A 7 -1.57 9.85 -6.54
N ILE A 8 -1.83 8.59 -6.86
CA ILE A 8 -3.07 8.14 -7.50
C ILE A 8 -4.00 7.36 -6.56
N GLY A 9 -3.52 6.99 -5.37
CA GLY A 9 -4.32 6.31 -4.36
C GLY A 9 -3.56 6.17 -3.04
N VAL A 10 -4.30 6.17 -1.92
CA VAL A 10 -3.77 5.99 -0.57
C VAL A 10 -4.62 4.97 0.17
N GLY A 11 -3.98 4.05 0.89
CA GLY A 11 -4.67 3.04 1.69
C GLY A 11 -4.06 2.94 3.08
N HIS A 12 -4.92 2.78 4.08
CA HIS A 12 -4.53 2.56 5.46
C HIS A 12 -5.29 1.40 6.08
N THR A 13 -4.70 0.85 7.13
CA THR A 13 -5.31 -0.13 8.03
C THR A 13 -5.30 0.48 9.42
N ASP A 14 -6.38 0.27 10.19
CA ASP A 14 -6.50 0.87 11.51
C ASP A 14 -5.44 0.28 12.46
N PHE A 15 -4.84 1.16 13.27
CA PHE A 15 -3.90 0.78 14.31
C PHE A 15 -4.66 0.09 15.45
N ASN A 16 -4.94 -1.19 15.29
CA ASN A 16 -5.29 -2.03 16.43
C ASN A 16 -4.03 -2.20 17.26
N SER A 17 -4.04 -1.68 18.49
CA SER A 17 -2.96 -1.81 19.46
C SER A 17 -2.59 -3.28 19.65
N ILE A 18 -1.59 -3.72 18.89
CA ILE A 18 -0.82 -4.96 19.11
C ILE A 18 -1.74 -6.18 19.32
N THR A 19 -2.47 -6.59 18.29
CA THR A 19 -2.88 -7.99 18.21
C THR A 19 -1.67 -8.77 17.70
N PRO A 20 -0.99 -9.58 18.54
CA PRO A 20 0.19 -10.34 18.11
C PRO A 20 -0.09 -11.35 16.98
N ASP A 21 -1.37 -11.60 16.70
CA ASP A 21 -1.82 -12.61 15.73
C ASP A 21 -1.90 -12.11 14.28
N ILE A 22 -1.75 -10.79 14.03
CA ILE A 22 -1.81 -10.25 12.66
C ILE A 22 -0.39 -10.01 12.14
N GLN A 23 -0.03 -10.72 11.07
CA GLN A 23 1.26 -10.54 10.44
C GLN A 23 1.30 -9.19 9.73
N TRP A 24 2.40 -8.45 9.88
CA TRP A 24 2.61 -7.15 9.23
C TRP A 24 2.41 -7.18 7.70
N LYS A 25 2.65 -8.35 7.08
CA LYS A 25 2.43 -8.56 5.64
C LYS A 25 0.97 -8.42 5.26
N ASP A 26 0.07 -8.90 6.10
CA ASP A 26 -1.37 -8.85 5.86
C ASP A 26 -1.89 -7.42 6.01
N ILE A 27 -1.39 -6.69 7.01
CA ILE A 27 -1.69 -5.26 7.21
C ILE A 27 -1.26 -4.44 5.99
N MET A 28 -0.03 -4.67 5.51
CA MET A 28 0.51 -4.01 4.32
C MET A 28 -0.29 -4.39 3.08
N TYR A 29 -0.63 -5.67 2.91
CA TYR A 29 -1.39 -6.15 1.77
C TYR A 29 -2.76 -5.48 1.69
N GLU A 30 -3.48 -5.39 2.81
CA GLU A 30 -4.79 -4.73 2.85
C GLU A 30 -4.69 -3.22 2.57
N ALA A 31 -3.68 -2.54 3.11
CA ALA A 31 -3.44 -1.13 2.81
C ALA A 31 -3.14 -0.90 1.32
N CYS A 32 -2.23 -1.69 0.73
CA CYS A 32 -1.92 -1.61 -0.70
C CYS A 32 -3.13 -1.90 -1.57
N LYS A 33 -3.92 -2.93 -1.24
CA LYS A 33 -5.13 -3.31 -1.97
C LYS A 33 -6.14 -2.16 -2.01
N LYS A 34 -6.37 -1.49 -0.88
CA LYS A 34 -7.24 -0.30 -0.82
C LYS A 34 -6.72 0.83 -1.71
N ALA A 35 -5.41 1.10 -1.68
CA ALA A 35 -4.79 2.12 -2.52
C ALA A 35 -4.95 1.82 -4.03
N TYR A 36 -4.81 0.56 -4.43
CA TYR A 36 -5.00 0.15 -5.83
C TYR A 36 -6.46 0.26 -6.27
N MET A 37 -7.40 -0.08 -5.38
CA MET A 37 -8.83 0.09 -5.65
C MET A 37 -9.21 1.56 -5.79
N ASP A 38 -8.71 2.43 -4.91
CA ASP A 38 -8.92 3.88 -4.97
C ASP A 38 -8.35 4.48 -6.28
N ALA A 39 -7.17 4.01 -6.69
CA ALA A 39 -6.56 4.40 -7.96
C ALA A 39 -7.22 3.79 -9.21
N GLY A 40 -8.10 2.79 -9.04
CA GLY A 40 -8.75 2.07 -10.14
C GLY A 40 -7.79 1.28 -11.04
N ILE A 41 -6.66 0.82 -10.51
CA ILE A 41 -5.60 0.14 -11.28
C ILE A 41 -5.57 -1.37 -11.06
N ASP A 42 -5.17 -2.12 -12.09
CA ASP A 42 -4.85 -3.54 -11.99
C ASP A 42 -3.38 -3.71 -11.60
N ALA A 43 -3.14 -4.08 -10.34
CA ALA A 43 -1.80 -4.24 -9.78
C ALA A 43 -0.90 -5.20 -10.58
N ARG A 44 -1.46 -6.14 -11.36
CA ARG A 44 -0.67 -7.08 -12.17
C ARG A 44 -0.27 -6.54 -13.54
N LYS A 45 -0.94 -5.49 -14.02
CA LYS A 45 -0.72 -4.93 -15.36
C LYS A 45 -0.09 -3.53 -15.31
N ASP A 46 -0.46 -2.74 -14.31
CA ASP A 46 -0.18 -1.31 -14.26
C ASP A 46 1.02 -0.96 -13.36
N ILE A 47 1.54 -1.92 -12.60
CA ILE A 47 2.65 -1.72 -11.65
C ILE A 47 3.92 -2.37 -12.18
N ASP A 48 4.94 -1.54 -12.41
CA ASP A 48 6.28 -1.97 -12.83
C ASP A 48 7.15 -2.40 -11.63
N ILE A 49 7.05 -1.69 -10.50
CA ILE A 49 7.82 -1.95 -9.29
C ILE A 49 6.98 -1.71 -8.04
N MET A 50 6.86 -2.72 -7.18
CA MET A 50 6.27 -2.58 -5.85
C MET A 50 7.39 -2.34 -4.81
N LYS A 51 7.35 -1.18 -4.13
CA LYS A 51 8.24 -0.87 -3.00
C LYS A 51 7.44 -0.68 -1.72
N ASN A 52 7.70 -1.53 -0.74
CA ASN A 52 7.07 -1.49 0.57
C ASN A 52 8.07 -0.91 1.57
N VAL A 53 7.78 0.25 2.16
CA VAL A 53 8.59 0.85 3.23
C VAL A 53 7.78 0.81 4.52
N ILE A 54 8.32 0.14 5.53
CA ILE A 54 7.75 0.09 6.88
C ILE A 54 8.57 1.03 7.75
N ILE A 55 7.98 2.13 8.21
CA ILE A 55 8.57 2.95 9.25
C ILE A 55 8.17 2.33 10.60
N LYS A 56 9.00 1.42 11.11
CA LYS A 56 8.93 1.03 12.52
C LYS A 56 9.46 2.18 13.35
N HIS A 57 8.64 2.69 14.26
CA HIS A 57 9.12 3.48 15.40
C HIS A 57 9.66 2.52 16.47
#